data_AF-A0A0J8R829-F1
#
_entry.id   AF-A0A0J8R829-F1
#
_cell.length_a   1.000
_cell.length_b   1.000
_cell.length_c   1.000
_cell.angle_alpha   90.00
_cell.angle_beta   90.00
_cell.angle_gamma   90.00
#
_symmetry.space_group_name_H-M   'P 1'
#
loop_
_entity.id
_entity.type
_entity.pdbx_description
1 polymer ?
#
loop_
_entity_poly.entity_id
_entity_poly.type
_entity_poly.pdbx_seq_one_letter_code
_entity_poly.pdbx_strand_id
1 'polypeptide(L)'
;MDGTTAKDANRKLQESFVRANLESSLLEDCVEAGEGTSAQATEQRRKDVEIDKLILQMLAVECREGEERGMKAYELVTLLRDRTGKILEAASKVAQRYERFILDERIRKLAEKRLLGEDDGNDDDDDFA
;
A
#
# COMPACT_ATOMS: atom_id res chain seq x y z
N MET A 1 -8.68 17.30 -23.16
CA MET A 1 -7.33 16.71 -23.37
C MET A 1 -6.64 16.29 -22.06
N ASP A 2 -7.30 16.35 -20.89
CA ASP A 2 -6.65 16.15 -19.57
C ASP A 2 -6.63 14.68 -19.08
N GLY A 3 -7.35 13.77 -19.75
CA GLY A 3 -7.45 12.37 -19.33
C GLY A 3 -6.26 11.48 -19.72
N THR A 4 -5.51 11.84 -20.77
CA THR A 4 -4.37 11.05 -21.25
C THR A 4 -3.15 11.22 -20.36
N THR A 5 -2.87 12.44 -19.91
CA THR A 5 -1.76 12.79 -19.02
C THR A 5 -1.92 12.15 -17.64
N ALA A 6 -3.13 12.12 -17.09
CA ALA A 6 -3.42 11.46 -15.81
C ALA A 6 -3.23 9.94 -15.88
N LYS A 7 -3.66 9.30 -16.98
CA LYS A 7 -3.43 7.87 -17.22
C LYS A 7 -1.96 7.54 -17.40
N ASP A 8 -1.22 8.38 -18.13
CA ASP A 8 0.24 8.20 -18.30
C ASP A 8 0.98 8.36 -16.97
N ALA A 9 0.56 9.29 -16.11
CA ALA A 9 1.12 9.45 -14.77
C ALA A 9 0.81 8.23 -13.88
N ASN A 10 -0.41 7.69 -13.93
CA ASN A 10 -0.77 6.47 -13.20
C ASN A 10 0.05 5.26 -13.70
N ARG A 11 0.24 5.11 -15.01
CA ARG A 11 1.09 4.05 -15.58
C ARG A 11 2.54 4.15 -15.08
N LYS A 12 3.10 5.35 -15.00
CA LYS A 12 4.44 5.57 -14.44
C LYS A 12 4.52 5.18 -12.96
N LEU A 13 3.49 5.51 -12.17
CA LEU A 13 3.41 5.09 -10.77
C LEU A 13 3.37 3.58 -10.62
N GLN A 14 2.58 2.88 -11.45
CA GLN A 14 2.52 1.42 -11.46
C GLN A 14 3.86 0.80 -11.86
N GLU A 15 4.52 1.34 -12.89
CA GLU A 15 5.85 0.89 -13.29
C GLU A 15 6.87 1.05 -12.14
N SER A 16 6.89 2.22 -11.50
CA SER A 16 7.76 2.47 -10.34
C SER A 16 7.44 1.52 -9.19
N PHE A 17 6.17 1.23 -8.92
CA PHE A 17 5.75 0.31 -7.87
C PHE A 17 6.24 -1.12 -8.13
N VAL A 18 6.04 -1.63 -9.35
CA VAL A 18 6.51 -2.97 -9.73
C VAL A 18 8.02 -3.06 -9.61
N ARG A 19 8.75 -2.05 -10.11
CA ARG A 19 10.21 -2.00 -10.03
C ARG A 19 10.71 -1.98 -8.58
N ALA A 20 10.13 -1.12 -7.73
CA ALA A 20 10.53 -1.01 -6.33
C ALA A 20 10.24 -2.30 -5.55
N ASN A 21 9.12 -2.98 -5.82
CA ASN A 21 8.84 -4.30 -5.23
C ASN A 21 9.83 -5.37 -5.66
N LEU A 22 10.20 -5.41 -6.95
CA LEU A 22 11.19 -6.35 -7.45
C LEU A 22 12.55 -6.13 -6.79
N GLU A 23 13.01 -4.87 -6.72
CA GLU A 23 14.27 -4.51 -6.06
C GLU A 23 14.28 -4.87 -4.58
N SER A 24 13.16 -4.64 -3.89
CA SER A 24 13.00 -5.00 -2.48
C SER A 24 13.01 -6.51 -2.26
N SER A 25 12.34 -7.28 -3.12
CA SER A 25 12.36 -8.76 -3.04
C SER A 25 13.77 -9.31 -3.24
N LEU A 26 14.52 -8.79 -4.22
CA LEU A 26 15.90 -9.21 -4.47
C LEU A 26 16.83 -8.85 -3.31
N LEU A 27 16.62 -7.70 -2.67
CA LEU A 27 17.39 -7.30 -1.48
C LEU A 27 17.07 -8.18 -0.27
N GLU A 28 15.82 -8.58 -0.09
CA GLU A 28 15.39 -9.55 0.91
C GLU A 28 16.10 -10.90 0.71
N ASP A 29 16.08 -11.43 -0.51
CA ASP A 29 16.77 -12.69 -0.86
C ASP A 29 18.28 -12.61 -0.57
N CYS A 30 18.94 -11.50 -0.90
CA CYS A 30 20.36 -11.29 -0.60
C CYS A 30 20.65 -11.23 0.92
N VAL A 31 19.76 -10.63 1.70
CA VAL A 31 19.90 -10.57 3.16
C VAL A 31 19.71 -11.96 3.77
N GLU A 32 18.70 -12.71 3.32
CA GLU A 32 18.43 -14.08 3.77
C GLU A 32 19.55 -15.06 3.41
N ALA A 33 20.17 -14.90 2.24
CA ALA A 33 21.32 -15.71 1.81
C ALA A 33 22.61 -15.46 2.62
N GLY A 34 22.61 -14.50 3.56
CA GLY A 34 23.76 -14.19 4.40
C GLY A 34 24.84 -13.34 3.73
N GLU A 35 24.57 -12.81 2.53
CA GLU A 35 25.40 -11.82 1.85
C GLU A 35 25.07 -10.38 2.33
N GLY A 36 24.05 -10.26 3.20
CA GLY A 36 23.50 -9.02 3.74
C GLY A 36 24.41 -8.29 4.74
N THR A 37 24.98 -7.17 4.32
CA THR A 37 25.60 -6.17 5.20
C THR A 37 24.54 -5.30 5.88
N SER A 38 24.88 -4.64 7.01
CA SER A 38 23.99 -3.68 7.69
C SER A 38 23.51 -2.53 6.79
N ALA A 39 24.26 -2.24 5.72
CA ALA A 39 23.87 -1.31 4.67
C ALA A 39 22.66 -1.81 3.88
N GLN A 40 22.61 -3.10 3.51
CA GLN A 40 21.49 -3.69 2.77
C GLN A 40 20.20 -3.72 3.61
N ALA A 41 20.28 -4.00 4.92
CA ALA A 41 19.12 -3.89 5.81
C ALA A 41 18.57 -2.46 5.91
N THR A 42 19.45 -1.44 5.80
CA THR A 42 19.03 -0.03 5.76
C THR A 42 18.39 0.33 4.43
N GLU A 43 18.96 -0.16 3.32
CA GLU A 43 18.39 0.02 1.98
C GLU A 43 17.03 -0.68 1.83
N GLN A 44 16.85 -1.85 2.44
CA GLN A 44 15.56 -2.54 2.45
C GLN A 44 14.46 -1.66 3.08
N ARG A 45 14.72 -1.09 4.27
CA ARG A 45 13.78 -0.18 4.91
C ARG A 45 13.49 1.07 4.07
N ARG A 46 14.47 1.57 3.31
CA ARG A 46 14.27 2.69 2.39
C ARG A 46 13.35 2.30 1.24
N LYS A 47 13.51 1.08 0.72
CA LYS A 47 12.66 0.53 -0.34
C LYS A 47 11.23 0.32 0.13
N ASP A 48 11.02 -0.19 1.35
CA ASP A 48 9.67 -0.32 1.92
C ASP A 48 8.95 1.03 2.00
N VAL A 49 9.65 2.07 2.48
CA VAL A 49 9.10 3.44 2.53
C VAL A 49 8.84 4.01 1.13
N GLU A 50 9.66 3.67 0.14
CA GLU A 50 9.43 4.05 -1.27
C GLU A 50 8.16 3.40 -1.82
N ILE A 51 7.98 2.11 -1.58
CA ILE A 51 6.80 1.33 -1.99
C ILE A 51 5.53 1.91 -1.36
N ASP A 52 5.55 2.18 -0.06
CA ASP A 52 4.41 2.78 0.66
C ASP A 52 4.01 4.16 0.10
N LYS A 53 5.00 4.98 -0.28
CA LYS A 53 4.73 6.28 -0.93
C LYS A 53 4.07 6.10 -2.30
N LEU A 54 4.54 5.14 -3.09
CA LEU A 54 3.96 4.84 -4.41
C LEU A 54 2.51 4.34 -4.27
N ILE A 55 2.24 3.50 -3.27
CA ILE A 55 0.88 3.06 -2.92
C ILE A 55 -0.01 4.25 -2.59
N LEU A 56 0.41 5.16 -1.70
CA LEU A 56 -0.37 6.35 -1.35
C LEU A 56 -0.66 7.25 -2.56
N GLN A 57 0.29 7.37 -3.48
CA GLN A 57 0.10 8.14 -4.71
C GLN A 57 -0.93 7.47 -5.64
N MET A 58 -0.84 6.15 -5.82
CA MET A 58 -1.84 5.40 -6.59
C MET A 58 -3.22 5.45 -5.94
N LEU A 59 -3.30 5.33 -4.61
CA LEU A 59 -4.53 5.46 -3.83
C LEU A 59 -5.22 6.81 -4.10
N ALA A 60 -4.46 7.91 -4.09
CA ALA A 60 -5.00 9.23 -4.37
C ALA A 60 -5.54 9.37 -5.81
N VAL A 61 -4.96 8.66 -6.78
CA VAL A 61 -5.48 8.61 -8.16
C VAL A 61 -6.80 7.84 -8.19
N GLU A 62 -6.86 6.65 -7.60
CA GLU A 62 -8.08 5.84 -7.58
C GLU A 62 -9.23 6.52 -6.82
N CYS A 63 -8.94 7.18 -5.68
CA CYS A 63 -9.95 7.93 -4.93
C CYS A 63 -10.55 9.08 -5.75
N ARG A 64 -9.76 9.69 -6.63
CA ARG A 64 -10.20 10.76 -7.53
C ARG A 64 -11.08 10.24 -8.66
N GLU A 65 -10.85 9.02 -9.15
CA GLU A 65 -11.58 8.46 -10.30
C GLU A 65 -13.05 8.10 -9.98
N GLY A 66 -13.39 7.80 -8.73
CA GLY A 66 -14.79 7.50 -8.38
C GLY A 66 -14.95 6.53 -7.22
N GLU A 67 -16.19 6.37 -6.72
CA GLU A 67 -16.50 5.41 -5.65
C GLU A 67 -16.45 3.97 -6.16
N GLU A 68 -16.69 3.75 -7.45
CA GLU A 68 -16.60 2.44 -8.12
C GLU A 68 -15.19 1.83 -8.05
N ARG A 69 -14.16 2.66 -7.82
CA ARG A 69 -12.78 2.20 -7.61
C ARG A 69 -12.47 1.90 -6.14
N GLY A 70 -13.45 1.99 -5.24
CA GLY A 70 -13.26 1.81 -3.80
C GLY A 70 -12.63 0.46 -3.41
N MET A 71 -12.98 -0.62 -4.10
CA MET A 71 -12.38 -1.94 -3.86
C MET A 71 -10.91 -1.97 -4.26
N LYS A 72 -10.57 -1.48 -5.45
CA LYS A 72 -9.17 -1.37 -5.91
C LYS A 72 -8.34 -0.45 -4.99
N ALA A 73 -8.94 0.65 -4.53
CA ALA A 73 -8.31 1.55 -3.57
C ALA A 73 -8.01 0.85 -2.24
N TYR A 74 -8.92 0.00 -1.75
CA TYR A 74 -8.69 -0.79 -0.54
C TYR A 74 -7.57 -1.83 -0.74
N GLU A 75 -7.55 -2.55 -1.86
CA GLU A 75 -6.47 -3.49 -2.20
C GLU A 75 -5.09 -2.82 -2.26
N LEU A 76 -5.01 -1.55 -2.69
CA LEU A 76 -3.75 -0.83 -2.64
C LEU A 76 -3.26 -0.64 -1.19
N VAL A 77 -4.17 -0.38 -0.25
CA VAL A 77 -3.83 -0.16 1.16
C VAL A 77 -3.38 -1.46 1.84
N THR A 78 -3.94 -2.62 1.48
CA THR A 78 -3.52 -3.90 2.06
C THR A 78 -2.07 -4.25 1.70
N LEU A 79 -1.55 -3.73 0.58
CA LEU A 79 -0.16 -3.90 0.16
C LEU A 79 0.87 -3.03 0.92
N LEU A 80 0.42 -2.14 1.81
CA LEU A 80 1.31 -1.31 2.61
C LEU A 80 2.17 -2.16 3.55
N ARG A 81 3.46 -1.84 3.60
CA ARG A 81 4.49 -2.60 4.35
C ARG A 81 4.74 -2.04 5.75
N ASP A 82 4.47 -0.76 5.98
CA ASP A 82 4.61 -0.13 7.29
C ASP A 82 3.72 -0.80 8.36
N ARG A 83 4.38 -1.40 9.35
CA ARG A 83 3.74 -2.01 10.54
C ARG A 83 3.52 -1.02 11.68
N THR A 84 4.03 0.22 11.58
CA THR A 84 3.85 1.22 12.64
C THR A 84 2.48 1.89 12.63
N GLY A 85 1.69 1.68 11.57
CA GLY A 85 0.35 2.26 11.40
C GLY A 85 0.35 3.69 10.87
N LYS A 86 1.51 4.37 10.82
CA LYS A 86 1.61 5.77 10.38
C LYS A 86 1.22 5.94 8.92
N ILE A 87 1.59 4.99 8.07
CA ILE A 87 1.19 5.04 6.65
C ILE A 87 -0.31 4.74 6.48
N LEU A 88 -0.90 3.89 7.31
CA LEU A 88 -2.35 3.63 7.28
C LEU A 88 -3.15 4.87 7.70
N GLU A 89 -2.67 5.64 8.69
CA GLU A 89 -3.24 6.95 9.00
C GLU A 89 -3.15 7.92 7.81
N ALA A 90 -2.04 7.90 7.06
CA ALA A 90 -1.90 8.71 5.86
C ALA A 90 -2.89 8.26 4.77
N ALA A 91 -3.09 6.95 4.58
CA ALA A 91 -4.06 6.40 3.65
C ALA A 91 -5.51 6.81 4.01
N SER A 92 -5.85 6.75 5.29
CA SER A 92 -7.13 7.24 5.84
C SER A 92 -7.35 8.73 5.54
N LYS A 93 -6.32 9.58 5.74
CA LYS A 93 -6.38 11.01 5.38
C LYS A 93 -6.57 11.24 3.88
N VAL A 94 -5.98 10.40 3.02
CA VAL A 94 -6.21 10.46 1.56
C VAL A 94 -7.67 10.12 1.24
N ALA A 95 -8.23 9.05 1.81
CA ALA A 95 -9.62 8.67 1.61
C ALA A 95 -10.59 9.77 2.06
N GLN A 96 -10.38 10.35 3.24
CA GLN A 96 -11.19 11.46 3.76
C GLN A 96 -11.13 12.70 2.86
N ARG A 97 -9.96 13.03 2.30
CA ARG A 97 -9.78 14.17 1.40
C ARG A 97 -10.65 14.08 0.14
N TYR A 98 -10.95 12.86 -0.32
CA TYR A 98 -11.79 12.60 -1.48
C TYR A 98 -13.21 12.13 -1.09
N GLU A 99 -13.62 12.35 0.16
CA GLU A 99 -14.95 12.03 0.68
C GLU A 99 -15.31 10.53 0.54
N ARG A 100 -14.31 9.65 0.63
CA ARG A 100 -14.47 8.19 0.56
C ARG A 100 -14.66 7.56 1.94
N PHE A 101 -15.78 7.84 2.60
CA PHE A 101 -16.03 7.45 3.99
C PHE A 101 -16.02 5.93 4.23
N ILE A 102 -16.59 5.14 3.31
CA ILE A 102 -16.60 3.66 3.43
C ILE A 102 -15.17 3.11 3.34
N LEU A 103 -14.37 3.64 2.42
CA LEU A 103 -12.97 3.26 2.28
C LEU A 103 -12.17 3.63 3.53
N ASP A 104 -12.35 4.85 4.04
CA ASP A 104 -11.72 5.33 5.27
C ASP A 104 -12.05 4.42 6.48
N GLU A 105 -13.31 4.06 6.66
CA GLU A 105 -13.71 3.12 7.73
C GLU A 105 -12.98 1.77 7.61
N ARG A 106 -12.91 1.20 6.40
CA ARG A 106 -12.19 -0.05 6.16
C ARG A 106 -10.69 0.07 6.43
N ILE A 107 -10.06 1.19 6.06
CA ILE A 107 -8.64 1.44 6.32
C ILE A 107 -8.37 1.52 7.82
N ARG A 108 -9.26 2.16 8.59
CA ARG A 108 -9.11 2.24 10.06
C ARG A 108 -9.24 0.86 10.71
N LYS A 109 -10.21 0.05 10.28
CA LYS A 109 -10.35 -1.34 10.75
C LYS A 109 -9.11 -2.17 10.45
N LEU A 110 -8.52 -2.02 9.25
CA LEU A 110 -7.26 -2.67 8.90
C LEU A 110 -6.11 -2.22 9.80
N ALA A 111 -6.03 -0.92 10.13
CA ALA A 111 -5.01 -0.40 11.05
C ALA A 111 -5.17 -0.95 12.46
N GLU A 112 -6.41 -1.09 12.96
CA GLU A 112 -6.71 -1.71 14.24
C GLU A 112 -6.27 -3.19 14.27
N LYS A 113 -6.63 -3.98 13.24
CA LYS A 113 -6.21 -5.39 13.10
C LYS A 113 -4.69 -5.56 13.11
N ARG A 114 -3.97 -4.72 12.33
CA ARG A 114 -2.50 -4.75 12.30
C ARG A 114 -1.86 -4.35 13.62
N LEU A 115 -2.46 -3.42 14.36
CA LEU A 115 -1.98 -3.02 15.68
C LEU A 115 -2.18 -4.14 16.72
N LEU A 116 -3.27 -4.91 16.59
CA LEU A 116 -3.57 -6.07 17.43
C LEU A 116 -2.70 -7.30 17.08
N GLY A 117 -1.98 -7.27 15.95
CA GLY A 117 -1.17 -8.40 15.48
C GLY A 117 -2.00 -9.54 14.90
N GLU A 118 -3.24 -9.26 14.50
CA GLU A 118 -4.19 -10.22 13.90
C GLU A 118 -3.98 -10.40 12.38
N ASP A 119 -2.84 -9.96 11.83
CA ASP A 119 -2.55 -9.96 10.39
C ASP A 119 -2.17 -11.36 9.85
N ASP A 120 -2.01 -12.35 10.73
CA ASP A 120 -1.58 -13.72 10.38
C ASP A 120 -2.72 -14.75 10.53
N GLY A 121 -3.65 -14.79 9.58
CA GLY A 121 -4.41 -16.00 9.26
C GLY A 121 -5.92 -15.86 9.04
N ASN A 122 -6.32 -15.82 7.77
CA ASN A 122 -7.58 -16.38 7.25
C ASN A 122 -8.90 -15.89 7.89
N ASP A 123 -9.37 -14.70 7.47
CA ASP A 123 -10.75 -14.24 7.69
C ASP A 123 -11.63 -14.47 6.42
N ASP A 124 -11.52 -15.63 5.77
CA ASP A 124 -12.41 -16.01 4.65
C ASP A 124 -13.59 -16.93 5.09
N ASP A 125 -13.76 -17.22 6.38
CA ASP A 125 -14.72 -18.24 6.84
C ASP A 125 -15.73 -17.80 7.94
N ASP A 126 -16.24 -16.56 7.93
CA ASP A 126 -17.39 -16.21 8.80
C ASP A 126 -18.28 -15.09 8.19
N ASP A 127 -19.16 -15.41 7.21
CA ASP A 127 -20.52 -14.83 7.12
C ASP A 127 -21.47 -15.51 6.09
N PHE A 128 -21.61 -16.84 6.12
CA PHE A 128 -22.77 -17.50 5.51
C PHE A 128 -23.31 -18.61 6.43
N ALA A 129 -24.13 -18.20 7.39
CA ALA A 129 -25.06 -19.07 8.12
C ALA A 129 -26.50 -18.57 7.92
#